data_AF-A0A6G1I1J7-F1
#
_entry.id   AF-A0A6G1I1J7-F1
#
_cell.length_a   1.000
_cell.length_b   1.000
_cell.length_c   1.000
_cell.angle_alpha   90.00
_cell.angle_beta   90.00
_cell.angle_gamma   90.00
#
_symmetry.space_group_name_H-M   'P 1'
#
loop_
_entity.id
_entity.type
_entity.pdbx_description
1 polymer ?
#
loop_
_entity_poly.entity_id
_entity_poly.type
_entity_poly.pdbx_seq_one_letter_code
_entity_poly.pdbx_strand_id
1 'polypeptide(L)'
;MSQARAPALPQVERTEDSPISLVDVDTPHVSSVPSTFSSQDIQTTTQADRLEREAAAAQRERDSYDAAKAKAKSKKDKASQRMRTGAENPIVLGNAVLVGLLGTALGVGAYRKWTAGQLSWKVAGAWAGVVGLFAAGDYYVSQFLFRKYPQNK
;
A
#
# COMPACT_ATOMS: atom_id res chain seq x y z
N MET A 1 50.91 -39.39 -30.49
CA MET A 1 50.51 -38.17 -29.75
C MET A 1 50.41 -38.54 -28.28
N SER A 2 51.37 -38.14 -27.45
CA SER A 2 51.32 -38.38 -26.00
C SER A 2 50.40 -37.35 -25.36
N GLN A 3 49.31 -37.82 -24.73
CA GLN A 3 48.40 -36.98 -23.98
C GLN A 3 49.05 -36.58 -22.66
N ALA A 4 49.38 -35.30 -22.50
CA ALA A 4 49.95 -34.78 -21.26
C ALA A 4 48.91 -34.89 -20.14
N ARG A 5 49.24 -35.63 -19.07
CA ARG A 5 48.40 -35.75 -17.88
C ARG A 5 48.51 -34.47 -17.06
N ALA A 6 47.38 -33.98 -16.55
CA ALA A 6 47.33 -32.79 -15.70
C ALA A 6 48.16 -32.97 -14.42
N PRO A 7 48.78 -31.89 -13.89
CA PRO A 7 49.56 -31.92 -12.66
C PRO A 7 48.67 -32.23 -11.45
N ALA A 8 49.25 -32.85 -10.42
CA ALA A 8 48.55 -33.18 -9.18
C ALA A 8 48.13 -31.90 -8.43
N LEU A 9 46.94 -31.93 -7.81
CA LEU A 9 46.41 -30.82 -7.03
C LEU A 9 47.21 -30.65 -5.71
N PRO A 10 47.43 -29.40 -5.26
CA PRO A 10 48.07 -29.15 -3.97
C PRO A 10 47.18 -29.64 -2.82
N GLN A 11 47.77 -30.40 -1.89
CA GLN A 11 47.09 -30.82 -0.66
C GLN A 11 47.21 -29.72 0.39
N VAL A 12 46.10 -29.34 1.00
CA VAL A 12 46.07 -28.41 2.14
C VAL A 12 46.37 -29.22 3.40
N GLU A 13 47.41 -28.83 4.13
CA GLU A 13 47.74 -29.43 5.42
C GLU A 13 46.62 -29.12 6.42
N ARG A 14 46.00 -30.17 6.96
CA ARG A 14 44.86 -30.06 7.88
C ARG A 14 45.35 -30.10 9.31
N THR A 15 45.76 -28.95 9.85
CA THR A 15 46.07 -28.80 11.28
C THR A 15 44.77 -28.70 12.07
N GLU A 16 44.13 -29.83 12.35
CA GLU A 16 43.03 -29.88 13.31
C GLU A 16 43.60 -29.90 14.73
N ASP A 17 43.99 -28.72 15.23
CA ASP A 17 44.23 -28.55 16.66
C ASP A 17 42.89 -28.59 17.40
N SER A 18 42.64 -29.72 18.06
CA SER A 18 41.78 -29.94 19.23
C SER A 18 40.37 -29.33 19.23
N PRO A 19 39.28 -30.13 19.32
CA PRO A 19 37.96 -29.58 19.61
C PRO A 19 37.98 -28.98 21.02
N ILE A 20 37.92 -27.64 21.10
CA ILE A 20 37.68 -26.91 22.33
C ILE A 20 36.32 -27.37 22.87
N SER A 21 36.35 -28.30 23.83
CA SER A 21 35.18 -28.77 24.56
C SER A 21 34.66 -27.65 25.47
N LEU A 22 33.98 -26.67 24.86
CA LEU A 22 33.14 -25.71 25.56
C LEU A 22 31.76 -26.34 25.83
N VAL A 23 31.77 -27.50 26.49
CA VAL A 23 30.58 -28.14 27.05
C VAL A 23 30.65 -27.92 28.54
N ASP A 24 30.32 -26.70 28.96
CA ASP A 24 29.78 -26.48 30.29
C ASP A 24 28.27 -26.28 30.11
N VAL A 25 27.52 -27.38 30.22
CA VAL A 25 26.06 -27.40 30.19
C VAL A 25 25.57 -27.82 31.57
N ASP A 26 26.16 -27.25 32.63
CA ASP A 26 25.59 -27.34 33.97
C ASP A 26 24.48 -26.30 34.14
N THR A 27 23.32 -26.57 33.54
CA THR A 27 22.05 -26.18 34.14
C THR A 27 21.01 -27.23 33.77
N PRO A 28 20.52 -28.04 34.73
CA PRO A 28 19.36 -28.89 34.51
C PRO A 28 18.11 -28.01 34.44
N HIS A 29 17.96 -27.22 33.37
CA HIS A 29 16.69 -26.56 33.08
C HIS A 29 15.78 -27.56 32.37
N VAL A 30 15.20 -28.47 33.15
CA VAL A 30 14.02 -29.20 32.70
C VAL A 30 12.88 -28.19 32.68
N SER A 31 12.74 -27.48 31.57
CA SER A 31 11.53 -26.72 31.28
C SER A 31 10.43 -27.73 31.00
N SER A 32 9.83 -28.27 32.06
CA SER A 32 8.68 -29.16 31.93
C SER A 32 7.55 -28.36 31.31
N VAL A 33 7.22 -28.71 30.08
CA VAL A 33 6.09 -28.13 29.36
C VAL A 33 4.83 -28.40 30.18
N PRO A 34 3.99 -27.38 30.49
CA PRO A 34 2.76 -27.59 31.24
C PRO A 34 1.90 -28.65 30.55
N SER A 35 1.22 -29.49 31.32
CA SER A 35 0.31 -30.52 30.77
C SER A 35 -0.83 -29.96 29.92
N THR A 36 -1.11 -28.65 30.04
CA THR A 36 -2.11 -27.92 29.27
C THR A 36 -1.59 -27.34 27.95
N PHE A 37 -0.30 -27.47 27.64
CA PHE A 37 0.32 -26.88 26.45
C PHE A 37 -0.34 -27.33 25.14
N SER A 38 -0.72 -28.61 25.06
CA SER A 38 -1.42 -29.18 23.90
C SER A 38 -2.83 -28.63 23.71
N SER A 39 -3.46 -28.11 24.76
CA SER A 39 -4.82 -27.55 24.74
C SER A 39 -4.85 -26.04 24.56
N GLN A 40 -3.70 -25.36 24.47
CA GLN A 40 -3.64 -23.92 24.25
C GLN A 40 -3.77 -23.59 22.75
N ASP A 41 -4.59 -22.59 22.43
CA ASP A 41 -4.75 -22.07 21.06
C ASP A 41 -3.46 -21.41 20.53
N ILE A 42 -2.64 -20.83 21.43
CA ILE A 42 -1.38 -20.17 21.10
C ILE A 42 -0.29 -20.79 21.96
N GLN A 43 0.50 -21.67 21.36
CA GLN A 43 1.49 -22.47 22.08
C GLN A 43 2.87 -21.80 22.16
N THR A 44 3.14 -20.82 21.29
CA THR A 44 4.45 -20.16 21.23
C THR A 44 4.31 -18.64 21.25
N THR A 45 5.29 -17.97 21.85
CA THR A 45 5.37 -16.50 21.86
C THR A 45 5.40 -15.93 20.45
N THR A 46 6.08 -16.59 19.51
CA THR A 46 6.12 -16.18 18.11
C THR A 46 4.75 -16.25 17.42
N GLN A 47 3.88 -17.18 17.81
CA GLN A 47 2.50 -17.24 17.30
C GLN A 47 1.64 -16.12 17.90
N ALA A 48 1.81 -15.81 19.18
CA ALA A 48 1.17 -14.65 19.82
C ALA A 48 1.55 -13.35 19.11
N ASP A 49 2.85 -13.14 18.89
CA ASP A 49 3.39 -11.94 18.22
C ASP A 49 2.91 -11.82 16.76
N ARG A 50 2.66 -12.94 16.07
CA ARG A 50 2.06 -12.91 14.72
C ARG A 50 0.60 -12.46 14.79
N LEU A 51 -0.18 -13.04 15.70
CA LEU A 51 -1.60 -12.73 15.83
C LEU A 51 -1.83 -11.27 16.25
N GLU A 52 -1.00 -10.74 17.16
CA GLU A 52 -1.05 -9.33 17.56
C GLU A 52 -0.75 -8.39 16.39
N ARG A 53 0.26 -8.70 15.57
CA ARG A 53 0.59 -7.90 14.38
C ARG A 53 -0.52 -7.93 13.33
N GLU A 54 -1.11 -9.09 13.09
CA GLU A 54 -2.23 -9.24 12.15
C GLU A 54 -3.48 -8.50 12.64
N ALA A 55 -3.80 -8.60 13.94
CA ALA A 55 -4.90 -7.86 14.55
C ALA A 55 -4.68 -6.35 14.49
N ALA A 56 -3.46 -5.88 14.80
CA ALA A 56 -3.11 -4.46 14.71
C ALA A 56 -3.16 -3.95 13.26
N ALA A 57 -2.74 -4.75 12.27
CA ALA A 57 -2.83 -4.41 10.86
C ALA A 57 -4.30 -4.32 10.40
N ALA A 58 -5.13 -5.31 10.76
CA ALA A 58 -6.54 -5.33 10.44
C ALA A 58 -7.30 -4.16 11.09
N GLN A 59 -6.95 -3.78 12.32
CA GLN A 59 -7.54 -2.63 13.00
C GLN A 59 -7.17 -1.32 12.30
N ARG A 60 -5.89 -1.12 11.95
CA ARG A 60 -5.44 0.05 11.19
C ARG A 60 -6.14 0.16 9.84
N GLU A 61 -6.35 -0.96 9.15
CA GLU A 61 -7.08 -0.98 7.88
C GLU A 61 -8.53 -0.51 8.06
N ARG A 62 -9.23 -1.03 9.07
CA ARG A 62 -10.60 -0.61 9.43
C ARG A 62 -10.67 0.88 9.79
N ASP A 63 -9.78 1.34 10.65
CA ASP A 63 -9.73 2.74 11.06
C ASP A 63 -9.47 3.66 9.86
N SER A 64 -8.58 3.25 8.95
CA SER A 64 -8.31 4.00 7.72
C SER A 64 -9.52 4.06 6.79
N TYR A 65 -10.26 2.96 6.67
CA TYR A 65 -11.48 2.88 5.87
C TYR A 65 -12.58 3.76 6.46
N ASP A 66 -12.82 3.70 7.77
CA ASP A 66 -13.84 4.51 8.43
C ASP A 66 -13.49 6.00 8.38
N ALA A 67 -12.22 6.37 8.56
CA ALA A 67 -11.76 7.73 8.37
C ALA A 67 -11.94 8.21 6.92
N ALA A 68 -11.66 7.37 5.92
CA ALA A 68 -11.88 7.70 4.53
C ALA A 68 -13.38 7.89 4.23
N LYS A 69 -14.24 7.02 4.77
CA LYS A 69 -15.70 7.09 4.64
C LYS A 69 -16.27 8.35 5.29
N ALA A 70 -15.82 8.70 6.50
CA ALA A 70 -16.22 9.92 7.19
C ALA A 70 -15.82 11.18 6.39
N LYS A 71 -14.58 11.21 5.86
CA LYS A 71 -14.10 12.29 5.00
C LYS A 71 -14.93 12.40 3.71
N ALA A 72 -15.24 11.26 3.07
CA ALA A 72 -16.07 11.23 1.87
C ALA A 72 -17.48 11.79 2.14
N LYS A 73 -18.10 11.40 3.27
CA LYS A 73 -19.41 11.93 3.68
C LYS A 73 -19.37 13.44 3.91
N SER A 74 -18.39 13.93 4.68
CA SER A 74 -18.23 15.38 4.91
C SER A 74 -18.01 16.17 3.61
N LYS A 75 -17.21 15.63 2.67
CA LYS A 75 -17.02 16.26 1.35
C LYS A 75 -18.30 16.26 0.52
N LYS A 76 -19.08 15.17 0.55
CA LYS A 76 -20.38 15.09 -0.13
C LYS A 76 -21.35 16.13 0.42
N ASP A 77 -21.44 16.26 1.74
CA ASP A 77 -22.34 17.23 2.37
C ASP A 77 -21.96 18.67 1.99
N LYS A 78 -20.66 19.01 2.06
CA LYS A 78 -20.13 20.31 1.61
C LYS A 78 -20.38 20.57 0.12
N ALA A 79 -20.18 19.56 -0.73
CA ALA A 79 -20.44 19.68 -2.17
C ALA A 79 -21.93 19.90 -2.43
N SER A 80 -22.81 19.17 -1.74
CA SER A 80 -24.26 19.33 -1.87
C SER A 80 -24.72 20.73 -1.44
N GLN A 81 -24.13 21.27 -0.37
CA GLN A 81 -24.41 22.63 0.07
C GLN A 81 -23.95 23.66 -0.96
N ARG A 82 -22.74 23.52 -1.51
CA ARG A 82 -22.23 24.40 -2.57
C ARG A 82 -23.03 24.32 -3.86
N MET A 83 -23.49 23.12 -4.24
CA MET A 83 -24.36 22.94 -5.39
C MET A 83 -25.71 23.61 -5.15
N ARG A 84 -26.31 23.49 -3.96
CA ARG A 84 -27.58 24.20 -3.66
C ARG A 84 -27.44 25.72 -3.71
N THR A 85 -26.33 26.27 -3.24
CA THR A 85 -26.09 27.72 -3.26
C THR A 85 -25.58 28.25 -4.62
N GLY A 86 -25.08 27.37 -5.50
CA GLY A 86 -24.46 27.72 -6.78
C GLY A 86 -25.11 27.08 -8.00
N ALA A 87 -26.23 26.37 -7.84
CA ALA A 87 -26.94 25.63 -8.91
C ALA A 87 -27.46 26.56 -10.01
N GLU A 88 -27.69 27.83 -9.68
CA GLU A 88 -28.17 28.85 -10.60
C GLU A 88 -27.06 29.36 -11.53
N ASN A 89 -25.79 29.01 -11.28
CA ASN A 89 -24.67 29.38 -12.13
C ASN A 89 -24.37 28.28 -13.17
N PRO A 90 -24.57 28.54 -14.48
CA PRO A 90 -24.37 27.54 -15.53
C PRO A 90 -22.92 27.03 -15.63
N ILE A 91 -21.93 27.83 -15.20
CA ILE A 91 -20.52 27.45 -15.20
C ILE A 91 -20.26 26.37 -14.14
N VAL A 92 -20.88 26.50 -12.96
CA VAL A 92 -20.74 25.52 -11.87
C VAL A 92 -21.38 24.18 -12.27
N LEU A 93 -22.53 24.23 -12.93
CA LEU A 93 -23.21 23.03 -13.45
C LEU A 93 -22.37 22.35 -14.54
N GLY A 94 -21.82 23.11 -15.50
CA GLY A 94 -20.96 22.58 -16.56
C GLY A 94 -19.72 21.86 -16.02
N ASN A 95 -19.02 22.48 -15.06
CA ASN A 95 -17.85 21.87 -14.43
C ASN A 95 -18.24 20.61 -13.63
N ALA A 96 -19.39 20.61 -12.94
CA ALA A 96 -19.88 19.45 -12.22
C ALA A 96 -20.17 18.27 -13.16
N VAL A 97 -20.78 18.52 -14.32
CA VAL A 97 -21.04 17.50 -15.34
C VAL A 97 -19.71 16.97 -15.91
N LEU A 98 -18.77 17.86 -16.24
CA LEU A 98 -17.47 17.46 -16.77
C LEU A 98 -16.69 16.57 -15.81
N VAL A 99 -16.60 16.98 -14.53
CA VAL A 99 -15.96 16.20 -13.47
C VAL A 99 -16.70 14.88 -13.23
N GLY A 100 -18.03 14.89 -13.29
CA GLY A 100 -18.86 13.69 -13.20
C GLY A 100 -18.52 12.69 -14.30
N LEU A 101 -18.54 13.12 -15.57
CA LEU A 101 -18.20 12.27 -16.71
C LEU A 101 -16.77 11.71 -16.60
N LEU A 102 -15.79 12.56 -16.27
CA LEU A 102 -14.41 12.15 -16.08
C LEU A 102 -14.27 11.11 -14.95
N GLY A 103 -14.91 11.37 -13.80
CA GLY A 103 -14.91 10.44 -12.67
C GLY A 103 -15.57 9.11 -12.99
N THR A 104 -16.68 9.12 -13.74
CA THR A 104 -17.38 7.90 -14.15
C THR A 104 -16.53 7.07 -15.13
N ALA A 105 -15.91 7.71 -16.11
CA ALA A 105 -15.02 7.05 -17.07
C ALA A 105 -13.82 6.40 -16.38
N LEU A 106 -13.19 7.10 -15.42
CA LEU A 106 -12.10 6.58 -14.61
C LEU A 106 -12.53 5.42 -13.72
N GLY A 107 -13.69 5.54 -13.06
CA GLY A 107 -14.22 4.51 -12.17
C GLY A 107 -14.55 3.21 -12.90
N VAL A 108 -15.25 3.30 -14.04
CA VAL A 108 -15.59 2.12 -14.87
C VAL A 108 -14.32 1.50 -15.46
N GLY A 109 -13.39 2.33 -15.95
CA GLY A 109 -12.11 1.86 -16.48
C GLY A 109 -11.25 1.13 -15.43
N ALA A 110 -11.18 1.67 -14.21
CA ALA A 110 -10.47 1.04 -13.10
C ALA A 110 -11.13 -0.29 -12.68
N TYR A 111 -12.46 -0.32 -12.56
CA TYR A 111 -13.20 -1.54 -12.21
C TYR A 111 -12.99 -2.66 -13.23
N ARG A 112 -13.05 -2.33 -14.53
CA ARG A 112 -12.82 -3.28 -15.61
C ARG A 112 -11.38 -3.81 -15.65
N LYS A 113 -10.38 -2.97 -15.32
CA LYS A 113 -8.99 -3.43 -15.20
C LYS A 113 -8.71 -4.22 -13.94
N TRP A 114 -9.40 -3.91 -12.84
CA TRP A 114 -9.31 -4.66 -11.59
C TRP A 114 -9.87 -6.07 -11.74
N THR A 115 -11.06 -6.20 -12.32
CA THR A 115 -11.68 -7.51 -12.63
C THR A 115 -10.86 -8.34 -13.62
N ALA A 116 -10.16 -7.70 -14.56
CA ALA A 116 -9.25 -8.37 -15.49
C ALA A 116 -7.86 -8.73 -14.90
N GLY A 117 -7.57 -8.38 -13.64
CA GLY A 117 -6.26 -8.59 -13.02
C GLY A 117 -5.13 -7.74 -13.61
N GLN A 118 -5.46 -6.74 -14.44
CA GLN A 118 -4.49 -5.88 -15.15
C GLN A 118 -4.25 -4.53 -14.44
N LEU A 119 -4.76 -4.38 -13.22
CA LEU A 119 -4.55 -3.17 -12.42
C LEU A 119 -3.12 -3.16 -11.87
N SER A 120 -2.20 -2.59 -12.64
CA SER A 120 -0.81 -2.40 -12.22
C SER A 120 -0.57 -0.97 -11.74
N TRP A 121 0.43 -0.80 -10.85
CA TRP A 121 0.90 0.52 -10.44
C TRP A 121 1.36 1.40 -11.61
N LYS A 122 1.83 0.80 -12.71
CA LYS A 122 2.17 1.53 -13.94
C LYS A 122 0.93 2.15 -14.59
N VAL A 123 -0.16 1.38 -14.66
CA VAL A 123 -1.44 1.87 -15.20
C VAL A 123 -2.05 2.94 -14.29
N ALA A 124 -2.00 2.73 -12.98
CA ALA A 124 -2.45 3.72 -12.01
C ALA A 124 -1.63 5.03 -12.13
N GLY A 125 -0.31 4.92 -12.23
CA GLY A 125 0.59 6.07 -12.41
C GLY A 125 0.34 6.81 -13.73
N ALA A 126 0.10 6.09 -14.83
CA ALA A 126 -0.23 6.72 -16.11
C ALA A 126 -1.53 7.54 -16.04
N TRP A 127 -2.58 6.99 -15.43
CA TRP A 127 -3.84 7.71 -15.24
C TRP A 127 -3.70 8.87 -14.25
N ALA A 128 -2.90 8.71 -13.19
CA ALA A 128 -2.58 9.81 -12.29
C ALA A 128 -1.87 10.96 -13.02
N GLY A 129 -0.97 10.65 -13.96
CA GLY A 129 -0.32 11.63 -14.83
C GLY A 129 -1.31 12.40 -15.72
N VAL A 130 -2.25 11.69 -16.36
CA VAL A 130 -3.30 12.32 -17.19
C VAL A 130 -4.16 13.26 -16.36
N VAL A 131 -4.62 12.83 -15.19
CA VAL A 131 -5.42 13.67 -14.29
C VAL A 131 -4.60 14.87 -13.78
N GLY A 132 -3.30 14.67 -13.51
CA GLY A 132 -2.39 15.74 -13.13
C GLY A 132 -2.24 16.82 -14.22
N LEU A 133 -2.08 16.42 -15.48
CA LEU A 133 -2.03 17.35 -16.61
C LEU A 133 -3.34 18.10 -16.79
N PHE A 134 -4.48 17.42 -16.67
CA PHE A 134 -5.79 18.05 -16.73
C PHE A 134 -5.96 19.12 -15.63
N ALA A 135 -5.58 18.80 -14.39
CA ALA A 135 -5.65 19.74 -13.28
C ALA A 135 -4.73 20.95 -13.46
N ALA A 136 -3.52 20.75 -13.98
CA ALA A 136 -2.61 21.86 -14.29
C ALA A 136 -3.21 22.78 -15.38
N GLY A 137 -3.77 22.20 -16.45
CA GLY A 137 -4.44 22.96 -17.50
C GLY A 137 -5.61 23.79 -16.98
N ASP A 138 -6.49 23.17 -16.19
CA ASP A 138 -7.63 23.83 -15.55
C ASP A 138 -7.20 25.00 -14.65
N TYR A 139 -6.12 24.83 -13.89
CA TYR A 139 -5.55 25.88 -13.04
C TYR A 139 -5.09 27.10 -13.86
N TYR A 140 -4.32 26.89 -14.93
CA TYR A 140 -3.83 28.00 -15.75
C TYR A 140 -4.95 28.70 -16.52
N VAL A 141 -5.91 27.95 -17.05
CA VAL A 141 -7.09 28.50 -17.73
C VAL A 141 -7.94 29.31 -16.75
N SER A 142 -8.18 28.77 -15.55
CA SER A 142 -8.89 29.48 -14.48
C SER A 142 -8.17 30.78 -14.10
N GLN A 143 -6.85 30.71 -13.88
CA GLN A 143 -6.05 31.89 -13.54
C GLN A 143 -6.11 32.96 -14.64
N PHE A 144 -6.07 32.56 -15.92
CA PHE A 144 -6.23 33.48 -17.05
C PHE A 144 -7.63 34.10 -17.09
N LEU A 145 -8.68 33.30 -16.90
CA LEU A 145 -10.07 33.75 -16.89
C LEU A 145 -10.34 34.72 -15.73
N PHE A 146 -9.89 34.42 -14.51
CA PHE A 146 -10.04 35.31 -13.34
C PHE A 146 -9.29 36.63 -13.53
N ARG A 147 -8.16 36.62 -14.25
CA ARG A 147 -7.41 37.83 -14.57
C ARG A 147 -8.08 38.67 -15.65
N LYS A 148 -8.83 38.03 -16.57
CA LYS A 148 -9.56 38.68 -17.67
C LYS A 148 -10.96 39.15 -17.26
N TYR A 149 -11.61 38.45 -16.33
CA TYR A 149 -12.93 38.75 -15.79
C TYR A 149 -12.86 38.77 -14.25
N PRO A 150 -12.51 39.92 -13.64
CA PRO A 150 -12.49 40.04 -12.19
C PRO A 150 -13.90 39.82 -11.63
N GLN A 151 -14.04 38.95 -10.63
CA GLN A 151 -15.31 38.76 -9.94
C GLN A 151 -15.54 39.96 -9.01
N ASN A 152 -16.53 40.80 -9.35
CA ASN A 152 -17.04 41.81 -8.42
C ASN A 152 -17.63 41.06 -7.22
N LYS A 153 -17.15 41.45 -6.03
CA LYS A 153 -17.52 40.87 -4.72
C LYS A 153 -19.02 40.85 -4.50
#